data_AF-A0A8H4UYF4-F1
#
_entry.id   AF-A0A8H4UYF4-F1
#
_cell.length_a   1.000
_cell.length_b   1.000
_cell.length_c   1.000
_cell.angle_alpha   90.00
_cell.angle_beta   90.00
_cell.angle_gamma   90.00
#
_symmetry.space_group_name_H-M   'P 1'
#
loop_
_entity.id
_entity.type
_entity.pdbx_description
1 polymer ?
#
loop_
_entity_poly.entity_id
_entity_poly.type
_entity_poly.pdbx_seq_one_letter_code
_entity_poly.pdbx_strand_id
1 'polypeptide(L)'
;MWKQILTVVALAASAHSSSLAKFALDKVLYDASPIFGEYVKTTNRTAEWMKSYADDTLLVHMNIPGTHDSATWNYTQATQDSLLGITDLNQVTVPTPLAFRCQELSLIDMLNMGIRAFDLRYAFDPTNTTLIFYHSQALLSETATLDAVLFGFYKWLDAHPSETLFLSMQYEGSTALHASNDAAVQLALYSALTTPAARAYFVQTK
;
A
#
# COMPACT_ATOMS: atom_id res chain seq x y z
N MET A 1 -45.81 13.44 42.07
CA MET A 1 -45.94 12.66 40.81
C MET A 1 -45.09 13.37 39.75
N TRP A 2 -43.77 13.16 39.80
CA TRP A 2 -42.98 12.28 38.92
C TRP A 2 -42.83 12.85 37.51
N LYS A 3 -41.62 13.36 37.21
CA LYS A 3 -40.97 13.37 35.89
C LYS A 3 -39.51 13.83 36.03
N GLN A 4 -38.65 12.90 36.40
CA GLN A 4 -37.21 12.95 36.14
C GLN A 4 -36.79 11.53 35.83
N ILE A 5 -36.71 11.18 34.55
CA ILE A 5 -35.95 10.01 34.09
C ILE A 5 -35.38 10.37 32.72
N LEU A 6 -34.14 9.90 32.51
CA LEU A 6 -33.34 9.84 31.28
C LEU A 6 -32.35 10.98 31.05
N THR A 7 -31.18 10.85 31.68
CA THR A 7 -29.92 11.02 30.93
C THR A 7 -28.79 10.21 31.58
N VAL A 8 -28.76 8.90 31.35
CA VAL A 8 -27.52 8.11 31.52
C VAL A 8 -27.52 6.97 30.49
N VAL A 9 -27.30 7.28 29.21
CA VAL A 9 -26.82 6.29 28.22
C VAL A 9 -25.96 7.03 27.19
N ALA A 10 -24.73 7.40 27.54
CA ALA A 10 -23.79 7.96 26.56
C ALA A 10 -22.31 7.61 26.81
N LEU A 11 -22.01 6.64 27.68
CA LEU A 11 -20.62 6.28 28.01
C LEU A 11 -20.19 4.88 27.54
N ALA A 12 -21.11 4.03 27.08
CA ALA A 12 -20.79 2.66 26.64
C ALA A 12 -20.57 2.51 25.12
N ALA A 13 -21.04 3.47 24.31
CA ALA A 13 -20.94 3.43 22.85
C ALA A 13 -19.56 3.84 22.31
N SER A 14 -18.74 4.55 23.09
CA SER A 14 -17.42 5.02 22.65
C SER A 14 -16.33 3.95 22.73
N ALA A 15 -16.47 2.96 23.63
CA ALA A 15 -15.45 1.92 23.85
C ALA A 15 -15.56 0.71 22.91
N HIS A 16 -16.72 0.46 22.30
CA HIS A 16 -16.93 -0.67 21.37
C HIS A 16 -16.66 -0.30 19.90
N SER A 17 -16.86 0.97 19.54
CA SER A 17 -16.49 1.48 18.21
C SER A 17 -14.96 1.40 17.98
N SER A 18 -14.17 1.57 19.05
CA SER A 18 -12.71 1.56 18.96
C SER A 18 -12.09 0.17 18.73
N SER A 19 -12.72 -0.92 19.19
CA SER A 19 -12.19 -2.28 18.99
C SER A 19 -12.46 -2.81 17.58
N LEU A 20 -13.67 -2.61 17.05
CA LEU A 20 -13.99 -3.03 15.67
C LEU A 20 -13.20 -2.23 14.65
N ALA A 21 -13.06 -0.91 14.82
CA ALA A 21 -12.22 -0.09 13.94
C ALA A 21 -10.76 -0.55 13.96
N LYS A 22 -10.24 -0.92 15.13
CA LYS A 22 -8.91 -1.52 15.25
C LYS A 22 -8.82 -2.86 14.52
N PHE A 23 -9.75 -3.79 14.73
CA PHE A 23 -9.71 -5.10 14.04
C PHE A 23 -9.87 -4.97 12.53
N ALA A 24 -10.68 -4.01 12.06
CA ALA A 24 -10.79 -3.69 10.65
C ALA A 24 -9.46 -3.19 10.08
N LEU A 25 -8.79 -2.26 10.78
CA LEU A 25 -7.46 -1.81 10.37
C LEU A 25 -6.45 -2.95 10.40
N ASP A 26 -6.41 -3.76 11.46
CA ASP A 26 -5.49 -4.89 11.58
C ASP A 26 -5.69 -5.90 10.43
N LYS A 27 -6.94 -6.14 10.01
CA LYS A 27 -7.26 -6.98 8.84
C LYS A 27 -6.75 -6.36 7.53
N VAL A 28 -6.94 -5.07 7.32
CA VAL A 28 -6.44 -4.37 6.12
C VAL A 28 -4.91 -4.43 6.06
N LEU A 29 -4.23 -4.20 7.19
CA LEU A 29 -2.77 -4.30 7.28
C LEU A 29 -2.27 -5.74 7.06
N TYR A 30 -3.02 -6.73 7.54
CA TYR A 30 -2.73 -8.14 7.27
C TYR A 30 -2.84 -8.46 5.77
N ASP A 31 -3.90 -8.01 5.10
CA ASP A 31 -4.09 -8.23 3.66
C ASP A 31 -3.00 -7.58 2.81
N ALA A 32 -2.49 -6.42 3.26
CA ALA A 32 -1.37 -5.72 2.64
C ALA A 32 -0.02 -6.42 2.84
N SER A 33 0.14 -7.25 3.87
CA SER A 33 1.43 -7.76 4.34
C SER A 33 2.29 -8.51 3.30
N PRO A 34 1.75 -9.22 2.29
CA PRO A 34 2.60 -9.83 1.26
C PRO A 34 3.43 -8.83 0.46
N ILE A 35 2.98 -7.57 0.38
CA ILE A 35 3.68 -6.48 -0.31
C ILE A 35 4.24 -5.49 0.70
N PHE A 36 3.44 -5.06 1.66
CA PHE A 36 3.81 -4.05 2.64
C PHE A 36 4.77 -4.56 3.72
N GLY A 37 4.72 -5.85 4.04
CA GLY A 37 5.31 -6.44 5.25
C GLY A 37 4.34 -6.41 6.43
N GLU A 38 4.59 -7.25 7.43
CA GLU A 38 3.82 -7.21 8.67
C GLU A 38 4.03 -5.87 9.37
N TYR A 39 2.92 -5.21 9.74
CA TYR A 39 3.03 -3.89 10.33
C TYR A 39 3.64 -3.95 11.73
N VAL A 40 4.87 -3.43 11.86
CA VAL A 40 5.57 -3.23 13.13
C VAL A 40 6.02 -1.78 13.20
N LYS A 41 5.52 -1.05 14.20
CA LYS A 41 5.99 0.33 14.45
C LYS A 41 7.46 0.27 14.87
N THR A 42 8.31 0.89 14.07
CA THR A 42 9.74 1.08 14.38
C THR A 42 10.08 2.55 14.29
N THR A 43 10.60 3.12 15.37
CA THR A 43 11.07 4.51 15.38
C THR A 43 12.57 4.52 15.63
N ASN A 44 13.34 5.03 14.67
CA ASN A 44 14.80 5.11 14.74
C ASN A 44 15.29 6.31 13.91
N ARG A 45 16.61 6.53 13.86
CA ARG A 45 17.21 7.66 13.13
C ARG A 45 16.88 7.67 11.63
N THR A 46 16.79 6.51 10.99
CA THR A 46 16.47 6.39 9.55
C THR A 46 14.97 6.40 9.29
N ALA A 47 14.13 5.98 10.23
CA ALA A 47 12.68 6.06 10.10
C ALA A 47 12.16 7.51 10.20
N GLU A 48 12.92 8.42 10.80
CA GLU A 48 12.52 9.82 11.00
C GLU A 48 13.62 10.79 10.54
N TRP A 49 14.26 10.52 9.40
CA TRP A 49 15.41 11.32 8.98
C TRP A 49 14.98 12.71 8.48
N MET A 50 13.77 12.85 7.93
CA MET A 50 13.30 14.11 7.36
C MET A 50 13.07 15.20 8.42
N LYS A 51 12.78 14.83 9.68
CA LYS A 51 12.65 15.79 10.80
C LYS A 51 13.88 16.69 11.05
N SER A 52 15.03 16.32 10.48
CA SER A 52 16.27 17.09 10.60
C SER A 52 16.38 18.25 9.60
N TYR A 53 15.43 18.35 8.67
CA TYR A 53 15.33 19.39 7.64
C TYR A 53 14.19 20.34 7.99
N ALA A 54 14.30 21.60 7.58
CA ALA A 54 13.21 22.57 7.77
C ALA A 54 12.06 22.27 6.78
N ASP A 55 10.81 22.39 7.22
CA ASP A 55 9.61 22.07 6.43
C ASP A 55 9.46 22.94 5.17
N ASP A 56 10.13 24.10 5.10
CA ASP A 56 10.16 24.97 3.91
C ASP A 56 11.24 24.56 2.88
N THR A 57 12.01 23.50 3.16
CA THR A 57 12.96 22.91 2.21
C THR A 57 12.19 22.32 1.03
N LEU A 58 12.44 22.86 -0.17
CA LEU A 58 11.82 22.32 -1.39
C LEU A 58 12.24 20.87 -1.62
N LEU A 59 11.28 20.01 -1.96
CA LEU A 59 11.52 18.58 -2.24
C LEU A 59 12.58 18.37 -3.33
N VAL A 60 12.62 19.25 -4.33
CA VAL A 60 13.62 19.25 -5.42
C VAL A 60 15.04 19.59 -4.97
N HIS A 61 15.23 20.07 -3.74
CA HIS A 61 16.54 20.31 -3.13
C HIS A 61 16.97 19.18 -2.18
N MET A 62 16.15 18.14 -2.01
CA MET A 62 16.45 17.01 -1.14
C MET A 62 17.04 15.84 -1.93
N ASN A 63 17.96 15.10 -1.32
CA ASN A 63 18.37 13.79 -1.81
C ASN A 63 17.47 12.73 -1.18
N ILE A 64 16.57 12.17 -1.99
CA ILE A 64 15.54 11.24 -1.52
C ILE A 64 15.88 9.83 -2.03
N PRO A 65 16.19 8.87 -1.14
CA PRO A 65 16.45 7.50 -1.56
C PRO A 65 15.14 6.82 -1.99
N GLY A 66 15.21 6.09 -3.11
CA GLY A 66 14.08 5.38 -3.69
C GLY A 66 14.42 3.96 -4.14
N THR A 67 13.38 3.16 -4.36
CA THR A 67 13.51 1.77 -4.85
C THR A 67 12.74 1.55 -6.14
N HIS A 68 13.32 0.75 -7.04
CA HIS A 68 12.73 0.32 -8.31
C HIS A 68 11.90 -0.95 -8.11
N ASP A 69 10.71 -1.02 -8.71
CA ASP A 69 9.76 -2.12 -8.56
C ASP A 69 9.65 -2.59 -7.09
N SER A 70 9.29 -1.65 -6.21
CA SER A 70 9.43 -1.77 -4.75
C SER A 70 8.65 -2.96 -4.17
N ALA A 71 7.55 -3.34 -4.81
CA ALA A 71 6.64 -4.39 -4.34
C ALA A 71 7.17 -5.82 -4.54
N THR A 72 8.33 -6.00 -5.18
CA THR A 72 8.83 -7.32 -5.63
C THR A 72 9.54 -8.15 -4.55
N TRP A 73 9.64 -7.65 -3.32
CA TRP A 73 10.52 -8.22 -2.29
C TRP A 73 10.27 -9.69 -1.98
N ASN A 74 9.00 -10.12 -2.04
CA ASN A 74 8.58 -11.47 -1.70
C ASN A 74 8.42 -12.37 -2.94
N TYR A 75 8.80 -11.93 -4.15
CA TYR A 75 8.61 -12.74 -5.35
C TYR A 75 9.72 -13.79 -5.51
N THR A 76 9.50 -14.94 -4.88
CA THR A 76 10.40 -16.11 -4.90
C THR A 76 9.80 -17.24 -5.74
N GLN A 77 10.55 -18.33 -5.93
CA GLN A 77 10.00 -19.53 -6.57
C GLN A 77 8.77 -20.07 -5.82
N ALA A 78 8.83 -20.10 -4.49
CA ALA A 78 7.71 -20.54 -3.67
C ALA A 78 6.46 -19.65 -3.86
N THR A 79 6.68 -18.34 -3.98
CA THR A 79 5.59 -17.37 -4.24
C THR A 79 4.99 -17.59 -5.61
N GLN A 80 5.82 -17.70 -6.65
CA GLN A 80 5.35 -17.99 -8.02
C GLN A 80 4.58 -19.32 -8.08
N ASP A 81 5.08 -20.38 -7.45
CA ASP A 81 4.42 -21.67 -7.38
C ASP A 81 3.08 -21.59 -6.65
N SER A 82 3.03 -20.85 -5.53
CA SER A 82 1.79 -20.65 -4.75
C SER A 82 0.71 -19.88 -5.52
N LEU A 83 1.11 -19.00 -6.42
CA LEU A 83 0.22 -18.15 -7.23
C LEU A 83 -0.06 -18.73 -8.62
N LEU A 84 0.49 -19.90 -8.95
CA LEU A 84 0.45 -20.46 -10.31
C LEU A 84 -0.99 -20.60 -10.83
N GLY A 85 -1.88 -21.19 -10.04
CA GLY A 85 -3.27 -21.40 -10.46
C GLY A 85 -4.05 -20.10 -10.74
N ILE A 86 -3.68 -19.01 -10.05
CA ILE A 86 -4.27 -17.68 -10.26
C ILE A 86 -3.60 -16.98 -11.45
N THR A 87 -2.28 -17.11 -11.57
CA THR A 87 -1.51 -16.50 -12.65
C THR A 87 -1.84 -17.13 -14.01
N ASP A 88 -2.18 -18.41 -14.06
CA ASP A 88 -2.61 -19.11 -15.28
C ASP A 88 -3.86 -18.47 -15.91
N LEU A 89 -4.73 -17.84 -15.11
CA LEU A 89 -5.91 -17.12 -15.59
C LEU A 89 -5.54 -15.94 -16.51
N ASN A 90 -4.33 -15.39 -16.35
CA ASN A 90 -3.82 -14.30 -17.17
C ASN A 90 -3.37 -14.75 -18.56
N GLN A 91 -3.22 -16.06 -18.80
CA GLN A 91 -2.82 -16.63 -20.09
C GLN A 91 -1.48 -16.07 -20.62
N VAL A 92 -0.51 -15.91 -19.72
CA VAL A 92 0.85 -15.46 -20.03
C VAL A 92 1.88 -16.49 -19.60
N THR A 93 3.03 -16.53 -20.28
CA THR A 93 4.17 -17.33 -19.83
C THR A 93 4.99 -16.52 -18.84
N VAL A 94 5.17 -17.04 -17.63
CA VAL A 94 5.95 -16.38 -16.58
C VAL A 94 7.38 -16.95 -16.55
N PRO A 95 8.41 -16.14 -16.85
CA PRO A 95 9.82 -16.48 -16.63
C PRO A 95 10.15 -16.90 -15.19
N THR A 96 11.42 -17.26 -14.98
CA THR A 96 11.98 -17.52 -13.65
C THR A 96 11.80 -16.31 -12.71
N PRO A 97 11.51 -16.52 -11.41
CA PRO A 97 11.23 -15.41 -10.48
C PRO A 97 12.42 -14.45 -10.33
N LEU A 98 13.65 -14.93 -10.57
CA LEU A 98 14.86 -14.12 -10.55
C LEU A 98 14.84 -12.97 -11.57
N ALA A 99 14.07 -13.09 -12.65
CA ALA A 99 13.92 -12.01 -13.63
C ALA A 99 13.08 -10.83 -13.11
N PHE A 100 12.29 -11.04 -12.06
CA PHE A 100 11.30 -10.08 -11.56
C PHE A 100 11.63 -9.52 -10.17
N ARG A 101 12.48 -10.18 -9.39
CA ARG A 101 12.77 -9.75 -8.02
C ARG A 101 13.82 -8.64 -7.99
N CYS A 102 13.39 -7.41 -7.68
CA CYS A 102 14.28 -6.24 -7.57
C CYS A 102 14.64 -5.87 -6.14
N GLN A 103 13.83 -6.28 -5.16
CA GLN A 103 14.03 -5.99 -3.75
C GLN A 103 14.10 -7.28 -2.91
N GLU A 104 14.65 -7.18 -1.70
CA GLU A 104 14.70 -8.29 -0.73
C GLU A 104 13.94 -8.00 0.57
N LEU A 105 13.58 -6.74 0.80
CA LEU A 105 12.94 -6.25 2.02
C LEU A 105 11.57 -5.66 1.74
N SER A 106 10.66 -5.79 2.71
CA SER A 106 9.29 -5.30 2.60
C SER A 106 9.21 -3.77 2.54
N LEU A 107 8.06 -3.21 2.11
CA LEU A 107 7.90 -1.74 2.08
C LEU A 107 8.09 -1.11 3.46
N ILE A 108 7.59 -1.74 4.54
CA ILE A 108 7.79 -1.21 5.89
C ILE A 108 9.25 -1.27 6.33
N ASP A 109 10.00 -2.31 5.96
CA ASP A 109 11.44 -2.37 6.24
C ASP A 109 12.22 -1.30 5.47
N MET A 110 11.89 -1.11 4.19
CA MET A 110 12.46 -0.03 3.36
C MET A 110 12.17 1.35 3.97
N LEU A 111 10.95 1.61 4.42
CA LEU A 111 10.57 2.83 5.13
C LEU A 111 11.43 3.04 6.39
N ASN A 112 11.58 1.98 7.21
CA ASN A 112 12.37 2.01 8.43
C ASN A 112 13.88 2.20 8.17
N MET A 113 14.37 1.84 6.99
CA MET A 113 15.73 2.08 6.50
C MET A 113 15.93 3.45 5.85
N GLY A 114 14.87 4.24 5.69
CA GLY A 114 14.95 5.62 5.20
C GLY A 114 14.50 5.82 3.76
N ILE A 115 14.05 4.78 3.05
CA ILE A 115 13.45 4.92 1.71
C ILE A 115 12.17 5.77 1.80
N ARG A 116 12.02 6.74 0.90
CA ARG A 116 10.81 7.59 0.82
C ARG A 116 10.20 7.64 -0.58
N ALA A 117 10.92 7.17 -1.60
CA ALA A 117 10.38 7.05 -2.96
C ALA A 117 10.18 5.58 -3.35
N PHE A 118 8.99 5.25 -3.81
CA PHE A 118 8.59 3.88 -4.14
C PHE A 118 8.03 3.83 -5.56
N ASP A 119 8.60 2.96 -6.39
CA ASP A 119 8.06 2.61 -7.71
C ASP A 119 7.04 1.47 -7.54
N LEU A 120 5.76 1.82 -7.66
CA LEU A 120 4.63 0.93 -7.43
C LEU A 120 3.92 0.64 -8.75
N ARG A 121 4.07 -0.60 -9.19
CA ARG A 121 3.57 -1.05 -10.48
C ARG A 121 2.34 -1.91 -10.32
N TYR A 122 1.27 -1.47 -10.98
CA TYR A 122 -0.07 -1.97 -10.71
C TYR A 122 -0.80 -2.36 -11.99
N ALA A 123 -1.69 -3.33 -11.87
CA ALA A 123 -2.70 -3.64 -12.87
C ALA A 123 -3.93 -4.20 -12.17
N PHE A 124 -4.99 -4.45 -12.94
CA PHE A 124 -6.08 -5.26 -12.41
C PHE A 124 -5.59 -6.67 -12.07
N ASP A 125 -6.18 -7.25 -11.04
CA ASP A 125 -6.08 -8.66 -10.75
C ASP A 125 -6.68 -9.51 -11.89
N PRO A 126 -6.44 -10.84 -11.92
CA PRO A 126 -6.91 -11.69 -13.02
C PRO A 126 -8.44 -11.70 -13.21
N THR A 127 -9.21 -11.26 -12.20
CA THR A 127 -10.67 -11.13 -12.29
C THR A 127 -11.16 -9.76 -12.78
N ASN A 128 -10.26 -8.80 -13.00
CA ASN A 128 -10.57 -7.42 -13.37
C ASN A 128 -11.45 -6.69 -12.35
N THR A 129 -11.25 -6.94 -11.06
CA THR A 129 -12.07 -6.36 -9.98
C THR A 129 -11.32 -5.37 -9.10
N THR A 130 -10.02 -5.55 -8.88
CA THR A 130 -9.24 -4.71 -7.97
C THR A 130 -7.83 -4.47 -8.49
N LEU A 131 -7.24 -3.33 -8.12
CA LEU A 131 -5.84 -3.05 -8.44
C LEU A 131 -4.93 -3.75 -7.44
N ILE A 132 -3.95 -4.48 -7.98
CA ILE A 132 -2.91 -5.19 -7.23
C ILE A 132 -1.55 -4.94 -7.90
N PHE A 133 -0.49 -5.55 -7.37
CA PHE A 133 0.89 -5.29 -7.78
C PHE A 133 1.45 -6.38 -8.70
N TYR A 134 2.19 -5.93 -9.71
CA TYR A 134 2.82 -6.77 -10.72
C TYR A 134 4.26 -6.34 -10.97
N HIS A 135 5.05 -7.24 -11.54
CA HIS A 135 6.23 -6.90 -12.33
C HIS A 135 6.18 -7.72 -13.63
N SER A 136 5.78 -7.08 -14.72
CA SER A 136 5.44 -7.71 -15.99
C SER A 136 4.45 -8.88 -15.79
N GLN A 137 4.79 -10.12 -16.15
CA GLN A 137 3.91 -11.28 -15.98
C GLN A 137 3.79 -11.76 -14.52
N ALA A 138 4.66 -11.29 -13.63
CA ALA A 138 4.70 -11.73 -12.24
C ALA A 138 3.59 -11.08 -11.41
N LEU A 139 2.58 -11.87 -11.06
CA LEU A 139 1.60 -11.52 -10.04
C LEU A 139 2.27 -11.57 -8.65
N LEU A 140 2.34 -10.45 -7.92
CA LEU A 140 3.14 -10.38 -6.68
C LEU A 140 2.38 -10.80 -5.42
N SER A 141 1.04 -10.71 -5.44
CA SER A 141 0.16 -11.12 -4.35
C SER A 141 -1.28 -11.27 -4.84
N GLU A 142 -2.02 -12.21 -4.25
CA GLU A 142 -3.47 -12.34 -4.47
C GLU A 142 -4.31 -11.44 -3.53
N THR A 143 -3.76 -11.02 -2.38
CA THR A 143 -4.52 -10.30 -1.33
C THR A 143 -4.17 -8.83 -1.22
N ALA A 144 -2.92 -8.45 -1.51
CA ALA A 144 -2.42 -7.10 -1.30
C ALA A 144 -2.91 -6.15 -2.39
N THR A 145 -4.10 -5.61 -2.18
CA THR A 145 -4.65 -4.57 -3.05
C THR A 145 -3.91 -3.24 -2.86
N LEU A 146 -4.00 -2.38 -3.88
CA LEU A 146 -3.48 -1.02 -3.81
C LEU A 146 -4.05 -0.29 -2.59
N ASP A 147 -5.37 -0.39 -2.36
CA ASP A 147 -6.04 0.22 -1.21
C ASP A 147 -5.46 -0.26 0.12
N ALA A 148 -5.25 -1.58 0.29
CA ALA A 148 -4.69 -2.13 1.52
C ALA A 148 -3.25 -1.64 1.75
N VAL A 149 -2.43 -1.60 0.70
CA VAL A 149 -1.05 -1.11 0.75
C VAL A 149 -1.00 0.40 1.06
N LEU A 150 -1.91 1.20 0.50
CA LEU A 150 -2.06 2.62 0.84
C LEU A 150 -2.36 2.81 2.33
N PHE A 151 -3.23 1.99 2.92
CA PHE A 151 -3.47 2.01 4.37
C PHE A 151 -2.22 1.66 5.19
N GLY A 152 -1.35 0.78 4.68
CA GLY A 152 -0.02 0.56 5.26
C GLY A 152 0.81 1.84 5.33
N PHE A 153 0.90 2.57 4.21
CA PHE A 153 1.60 3.85 4.14
C PHE A 153 0.98 4.92 5.06
N TYR A 154 -0.35 5.06 5.05
CA TYR A 154 -1.09 5.99 5.92
C TYR A 154 -0.79 5.70 7.39
N LYS A 155 -0.86 4.42 7.78
CA LYS A 155 -0.58 4.00 9.15
C LYS A 155 0.87 4.30 9.55
N TRP A 156 1.81 4.12 8.63
CA TRP A 156 3.21 4.45 8.88
C TRP A 156 3.44 5.97 9.01
N LEU A 157 2.79 6.79 8.18
CA LEU A 157 2.83 8.25 8.26
C LEU A 157 2.23 8.79 9.56
N ASP A 158 1.11 8.24 10.02
CA ASP A 158 0.53 8.57 11.34
C ASP A 158 1.53 8.33 12.49
N ALA A 159 2.40 7.31 12.33
CA ALA A 159 3.43 6.98 13.31
C ALA A 159 4.70 7.82 13.16
N HIS A 160 4.90 8.49 12.02
CA HIS A 160 6.10 9.26 11.65
C HIS A 160 5.70 10.60 10.99
N PRO A 161 5.07 11.52 11.73
CA PRO A 161 4.43 12.71 11.17
C PRO A 161 5.40 13.76 10.59
N SER A 162 6.72 13.60 10.77
CA SER A 162 7.75 14.46 10.17
C SER A 162 8.13 14.06 8.75
N GLU A 163 7.63 12.94 8.25
CA GLU A 163 8.07 12.32 7.00
C GLU A 163 7.06 12.57 5.87
N THR A 164 7.55 12.52 4.64
CA THR A 164 6.70 12.54 3.44
C THR A 164 7.12 11.40 2.50
N LEU A 165 6.18 10.90 1.70
CA LEU A 165 6.39 9.78 0.80
C LEU A 165 6.10 10.15 -0.65
N PHE A 166 6.84 9.53 -1.56
CA PHE A 166 6.70 9.69 -3.00
C PHE A 166 6.33 8.34 -3.58
N LEU A 167 5.08 8.23 -4.04
CA LEU A 167 4.58 7.01 -4.66
C LEU A 167 4.49 7.24 -6.16
N SER A 168 5.39 6.63 -6.92
CA SER A 168 5.30 6.59 -8.38
C SER A 168 4.34 5.46 -8.76
N MET A 169 3.17 5.83 -9.28
CA MET A 169 2.15 4.88 -9.70
C MET A 169 2.26 4.65 -11.21
N GLN A 170 2.62 3.43 -11.61
CA GLN A 170 2.77 3.06 -13.01
C GLN A 170 1.90 1.85 -13.34
N TYR A 171 1.09 1.95 -14.40
CA TYR A 171 0.42 0.78 -14.94
C TYR A 171 1.46 -0.22 -15.48
N GLU A 172 1.33 -1.49 -15.09
CA GLU A 172 2.21 -2.57 -15.53
C GLU A 172 1.62 -3.32 -16.72
N GLY A 173 2.42 -3.44 -17.79
CA GLY A 173 2.04 -4.17 -19.00
C GLY A 173 2.42 -5.64 -18.94
N SER A 174 1.96 -6.40 -19.94
CA SER A 174 2.23 -7.85 -20.06
C SER A 174 1.67 -8.72 -18.93
N THR A 175 0.80 -8.17 -18.09
CA THR A 175 0.23 -8.86 -16.92
C THR A 175 -0.75 -9.96 -17.30
N ALA A 176 -1.52 -9.76 -18.38
CA ALA A 176 -2.41 -10.74 -18.98
C ALA A 176 -2.53 -10.57 -20.51
N LEU A 177 -3.01 -11.60 -21.21
CA LEU A 177 -3.16 -11.63 -22.68
C LEU A 177 -3.91 -10.41 -23.26
N HIS A 178 -4.89 -9.89 -22.52
CA HIS A 178 -5.73 -8.77 -22.94
C HIS A 178 -5.70 -7.60 -21.94
N ALA A 179 -4.71 -7.56 -21.05
CA ALA A 179 -4.56 -6.44 -20.13
C ALA A 179 -4.16 -5.18 -20.91
N SER A 180 -4.78 -4.05 -20.57
CA SER A 180 -4.40 -2.74 -21.08
C SER A 180 -4.67 -1.65 -20.05
N ASN A 181 -4.00 -0.51 -20.18
CA ASN A 181 -4.28 0.68 -19.36
C ASN A 181 -5.53 1.42 -19.87
N ASP A 182 -6.69 0.82 -19.68
CA ASP A 182 -7.96 1.35 -20.15
C ASP A 182 -8.65 2.29 -19.15
N ALA A 183 -9.83 2.79 -19.52
CA ALA A 183 -10.61 3.70 -18.68
C ALA A 183 -11.04 3.07 -17.34
N ALA A 184 -11.24 1.76 -17.28
CA ALA A 184 -11.62 1.08 -16.04
C ALA A 184 -10.44 1.03 -15.07
N VAL A 185 -9.23 0.72 -15.55
CA VAL A 185 -7.99 0.77 -14.77
C VAL A 185 -7.73 2.18 -14.24
N GLN A 186 -7.85 3.19 -15.11
CA GLN A 186 -7.62 4.59 -14.74
C GLN A 186 -8.65 5.08 -13.70
N LEU A 187 -9.92 4.69 -13.86
CA LEU A 187 -10.98 5.01 -12.89
C LEU A 187 -10.76 4.31 -11.55
N ALA A 188 -10.30 3.06 -11.55
CA ALA A 188 -9.96 2.33 -10.34
C ALA A 188 -8.82 3.01 -9.59
N LEU A 189 -7.75 3.43 -10.28
CA LEU A 189 -6.65 4.17 -9.66
C LEU A 189 -7.14 5.50 -9.10
N TYR A 190 -7.89 6.27 -9.90
CA TYR A 190 -8.46 7.54 -9.44
C TYR A 190 -9.33 7.34 -8.19
N SER A 191 -10.14 6.28 -8.14
CA SER A 191 -11.01 5.99 -7.00
C SER A 191 -10.19 5.68 -5.75
N ALA A 192 -9.15 4.84 -5.86
CA ALA A 192 -8.22 4.52 -4.77
C ALA A 192 -7.55 5.79 -4.19
N LEU A 193 -7.14 6.71 -5.06
CA LEU A 193 -6.44 7.95 -4.69
C LEU A 193 -7.37 9.11 -4.28
N THR A 194 -8.69 8.94 -4.32
CA THR A 194 -9.66 10.00 -3.99
C THR A 194 -10.70 9.62 -2.95
N THR A 195 -10.53 8.48 -2.28
CA THR A 195 -11.32 8.10 -1.10
C THR A 195 -11.22 9.14 0.02
N PRO A 196 -12.18 9.20 0.97
CA PRO A 196 -12.07 10.08 2.13
C PRO A 196 -10.77 9.91 2.92
N ALA A 197 -10.27 8.68 3.05
CA ALA A 197 -8.98 8.41 3.67
C ALA A 197 -7.83 8.97 2.81
N ALA A 198 -7.78 8.67 1.51
CA ALA A 198 -6.73 9.17 0.63
C ALA A 198 -6.63 10.70 0.63
N ARG A 199 -7.76 11.42 0.67
CA ARG A 199 -7.78 12.89 0.74
C ARG A 199 -7.16 13.47 2.02
N ALA A 200 -7.01 12.67 3.07
CA ALA A 200 -6.31 13.08 4.29
C ALA A 200 -4.78 12.97 4.18
N TYR A 201 -4.26 12.17 3.23
CA TYR A 201 -2.82 11.88 3.10
C TYR A 201 -2.21 12.42 1.80
N PHE A 202 -2.98 12.53 0.71
CA PHE A 202 -2.52 13.12 -0.54
C PHE A 202 -2.85 14.61 -0.59
N VAL A 203 -1.82 15.44 -0.76
CA VAL A 203 -2.00 16.87 -1.04
C VAL A 203 -2.45 17.02 -2.49
N GLN A 204 -3.74 17.36 -2.67
CA GLN A 204 -4.27 17.73 -3.98
C GLN A 204 -3.99 19.21 -4.22
N THR A 205 -2.97 19.54 -5.01
CA THR A 205 -2.80 20.91 -5.50
C THR A 205 -3.80 21.15 -6.63
N LYS A 206 -4.58 22.22 -6.52
CA LYS A 206 -5.54 22.65 -7.53
C LYS A 206 -4.84 23.27 -8.74
#